data_AF-A0A9X6JKR6-F1
#
_entry.id   AF-A0A9X6JKR6-F1
#
_cell.length_a   1.000
_cell.length_b   1.000
_cell.length_c   1.000
_cell.angle_alpha   90.00
_cell.angle_beta   90.00
_cell.angle_gamma   90.00
#
_symmetry.space_group_name_H-M   'P 1'
#
loop_
_entity.id
_entity.type
_entity.pdbx_description
1 polymer ?
#
loop_
_entity_poly.entity_id
_entity_poly.type
_entity_poly.pdbx_seq_one_letter_code
_entity_poly.pdbx_strand_id
1 'polypeptide(L)'
;MDSFQKHFYIFDLAVPIYSAIEYSFAGNGNIIDYEHSITKALFEGYQEENELPKEMIDKFPLFIKLKEEQVRIMNLYRMKIENKNTYINI
;
A
#
# COMPACT_ATOMS: atom_id res chain seq x y z
N MET A 1 -14.49 -0.41 6.76
CA MET A 1 -14.09 0.30 5.53
C MET A 1 -14.03 -0.78 4.47
N ASP A 2 -15.00 -0.82 3.57
CA ASP A 2 -15.24 -1.95 2.66
C ASP A 2 -13.99 -2.23 1.81
N SER A 3 -13.25 -3.28 2.19
CA SER A 3 -11.91 -3.60 1.68
C SER A 3 -11.93 -4.43 0.39
N PHE A 4 -13.11 -4.71 -0.16
CA PHE A 4 -13.29 -5.55 -1.35
C PHE A 4 -14.11 -4.81 -2.40
N GLN A 5 -13.50 -3.77 -2.98
CA GLN A 5 -14.01 -3.08 -4.16
C GLN A 5 -13.26 -3.56 -5.40
N LYS A 6 -13.85 -3.45 -6.59
CA LYS A 6 -13.13 -3.77 -7.84
C LYS A 6 -11.92 -2.85 -8.00
N HIS A 7 -10.74 -3.43 -8.12
CA HIS A 7 -9.49 -2.74 -8.41
C HIS A 7 -8.73 -3.48 -9.51
N PHE A 8 -7.72 -2.83 -10.08
CA PHE A 8 -6.77 -3.51 -10.95
C PHE A 8 -6.03 -4.59 -10.16
N TYR A 9 -5.78 -5.75 -10.77
CA TYR A 9 -5.09 -6.88 -10.11
C TYR A 9 -3.71 -6.51 -9.53
N ILE A 10 -3.02 -5.56 -10.14
CA ILE A 10 -1.73 -5.05 -9.63
C ILE A 10 -1.84 -4.42 -8.22
N PHE A 11 -3.04 -4.02 -7.77
CA PHE A 11 -3.26 -3.57 -6.39
C PHE A 11 -3.11 -4.70 -5.37
N ASP A 12 -3.31 -5.96 -5.77
CA ASP A 12 -3.06 -7.13 -4.92
C ASP A 12 -1.58 -7.23 -4.53
N LEU A 13 -0.70 -6.57 -5.30
CA LEU A 13 0.73 -6.44 -5.00
C LEU A 13 1.06 -5.09 -4.36
N ALA A 14 0.54 -3.99 -4.93
CA ALA A 14 0.90 -2.65 -4.48
C ALA A 14 0.46 -2.37 -3.03
N VAL A 15 -0.72 -2.85 -2.61
CA VAL A 15 -1.24 -2.65 -1.25
C VAL A 15 -0.38 -3.35 -0.19
N PRO A 16 -0.10 -4.67 -0.27
CA PRO A 16 0.72 -5.34 0.73
C PRO A 16 2.18 -4.86 0.71
N ILE A 17 2.77 -4.57 -0.46
CA ILE A 17 4.14 -4.04 -0.54
C ILE A 17 4.24 -2.67 0.16
N TYR A 18 3.35 -1.73 -0.17
CA TYR A 18 3.31 -0.43 0.49
C TYR A 18 3.13 -0.57 2.01
N SER A 19 2.22 -1.45 2.43
CA SER A 19 1.92 -1.65 3.86
C SER A 19 3.11 -2.26 4.60
N ALA A 20 3.84 -3.18 3.97
CA ALA A 20 5.03 -3.79 4.54
C ALA A 20 6.13 -2.76 4.80
N ILE A 21 6.38 -1.87 3.83
CA ILE A 21 7.40 -0.82 3.93
C ILE A 21 7.00 0.20 5.01
N GLU A 22 5.76 0.67 5.00
CA GLU A 22 5.29 1.75 5.87
C GLU A 22 5.09 1.31 7.34
N TYR A 23 4.59 0.09 7.57
CA TYR A 23 4.12 -0.32 8.90
C TYR A 23 4.81 -1.57 9.47
N SER A 24 5.40 -2.43 8.63
CA SER A 24 5.95 -3.72 9.08
C SER A 24 7.48 -3.73 9.16
N PHE A 25 8.16 -2.73 8.61
CA PHE A 25 9.61 -2.63 8.69
C PHE A 25 10.06 -2.30 10.11
N ALA A 26 10.71 -3.26 10.77
CA ALA A 26 11.11 -3.16 12.19
C ALA A 26 12.31 -2.22 12.45
N GLY A 27 12.82 -1.50 11.45
CA GLY A 27 13.89 -0.49 11.61
C GLY A 27 15.32 -1.02 11.80
N ASN A 28 15.51 -2.30 12.12
CA ASN A 28 16.83 -2.90 12.42
C ASN A 28 17.65 -3.35 11.19
N GLY A 29 17.22 -3.03 9.97
CA GLY A 29 17.87 -3.45 8.72
C GLY A 29 18.00 -2.33 7.69
N ASN A 30 18.34 -2.68 6.46
CA ASN A 30 18.29 -1.75 5.33
C ASN A 30 16.89 -1.81 4.71
N ILE A 31 16.19 -0.67 4.70
CA ILE A 31 14.84 -0.57 4.15
C ILE A 31 14.79 -0.89 2.65
N ILE A 32 15.85 -0.59 1.89
CA ILE A 32 15.93 -0.87 0.45
C ILE A 32 16.05 -2.39 0.22
N ASP A 33 16.88 -3.07 1.02
CA ASP A 33 17.03 -4.53 0.92
C ASP A 33 15.73 -5.24 1.32
N TYR A 34 15.03 -4.70 2.33
CA TYR A 34 13.71 -5.18 2.72
C TYR A 34 12.67 -4.97 1.62
N GLU A 35 12.57 -3.76 1.06
CA GLU A 35 11.67 -3.42 -0.05
C GLU A 35 11.89 -4.36 -1.24
N HIS A 36 13.15 -4.57 -1.63
CA HIS A 36 13.49 -5.44 -2.75
C HIS A 36 13.12 -6.90 -2.46
N SER A 37 13.44 -7.41 -1.27
CA SER A 37 13.14 -8.80 -0.91
C SER A 37 11.64 -9.08 -0.81
N ILE A 38 10.85 -8.19 -0.18
CA ILE A 38 9.40 -8.38 -0.05
C ILE A 38 8.68 -8.20 -1.38
N THR A 39 9.10 -7.23 -2.20
CA THR A 39 8.56 -7.02 -3.55
C THR A 39 8.79 -8.25 -4.40
N LYS A 40 10.02 -8.77 -4.43
CA LYS A 40 10.37 -9.98 -5.18
C LYS A 40 9.51 -11.18 -4.74
N ALA A 41 9.46 -11.46 -3.44
CA ALA A 41 8.71 -12.59 -2.90
C ALA A 41 7.21 -12.53 -3.25
N LEU A 42 6.60 -11.33 -3.17
CA LEU A 42 5.19 -11.15 -3.50
C LEU A 42 4.90 -11.28 -5.00
N PHE A 43 5.78 -10.75 -5.86
CA PHE A 43 5.64 -10.92 -7.31
C PHE A 43 5.81 -12.38 -7.73
N GLU A 44 6.84 -13.07 -7.22
CA GLU A 44 7.10 -14.48 -7.53
C GLU A 44 5.90 -15.35 -7.13
N GLY A 45 5.42 -15.23 -5.88
CA GLY A 45 4.26 -16.00 -5.41
C GLY A 45 2.96 -15.68 -6.13
N TYR A 46 2.74 -14.44 -6.56
CA TYR A 46 1.55 -14.09 -7.34
C TYR A 46 1.58 -14.68 -8.75
N GLN A 47 2.77 -14.71 -9.38
CA GLN A 47 2.96 -15.23 -10.73
C GLN A 47 2.89 -16.76 -10.82
N GLU A 48 3.01 -17.47 -9.70
CA GLU A 48 2.75 -18.92 -9.63
C GLU A 48 1.29 -19.26 -9.97
N GLU A 49 0.36 -18.37 -9.62
CA GLU A 49 -1.09 -18.61 -9.76
C GLU A 49 -1.75 -17.69 -10.79
N ASN A 50 -1.17 -16.52 -11.09
CA ASN A 50 -1.78 -15.51 -11.97
C ASN A 50 -0.75 -14.79 -12.85
N GLU A 51 -0.99 -14.78 -14.16
CA GLU A 51 -0.20 -13.98 -15.09
C GLU A 51 -0.60 -12.50 -15.05
N LEU A 52 0.39 -11.62 -14.93
CA LEU A 52 0.21 -10.17 -15.03
C LEU A 52 0.75 -9.65 -16.37
N PRO A 53 -0.02 -8.84 -17.11
CA PRO A 53 0.48 -8.20 -18.32
C PRO A 53 1.70 -7.34 -18.01
N LYS A 54 2.75 -7.43 -18.84
CA LYS A 54 3.97 -6.64 -18.67
C LYS A 54 3.70 -5.14 -18.54
N GLU A 55 2.72 -4.61 -19.28
CA GLU A 55 2.30 -3.21 -19.18
C GLU A 55 1.82 -2.83 -17.78
N MET A 56 1.14 -3.73 -17.08
CA MET A 56 0.67 -3.50 -15.71
C MET A 56 1.82 -3.55 -14.71
N ILE A 57 2.79 -4.44 -14.92
CA ILE A 57 4.02 -4.53 -14.12
C ILE A 57 4.85 -3.25 -14.30
N ASP A 58 5.04 -2.79 -15.55
CA ASP A 58 5.78 -1.56 -15.86
C ASP A 58 5.13 -0.32 -15.19
N LYS A 59 3.80 -0.36 -14.98
CA LYS A 59 3.04 0.68 -14.27
C LYS A 59 3.01 0.52 -12.75
N PHE A 60 3.60 -0.53 -12.17
CA PHE A 60 3.58 -0.79 -10.72
C PHE A 60 3.96 0.43 -9.86
N PRO A 61 5.01 1.23 -10.18
CA PRO A 61 5.34 2.42 -9.41
C PRO A 61 4.21 3.46 -9.33
N LEU A 62 3.36 3.54 -10.36
CA LEU A 62 2.19 4.43 -10.35
C LEU A 62 1.15 3.98 -9.31
N PHE A 63 0.97 2.67 -9.15
CA PHE A 63 0.03 2.10 -8.18
C PHE A 63 0.50 2.28 -6.73
N ILE A 64 1.82 2.21 -6.50
CA ILE A 64 2.40 2.59 -5.19
C ILE A 64 2.09 4.04 -4.85
N LYS A 65 2.33 4.98 -5.78
CA LYS A 65 1.99 6.40 -5.58
C LYS A 65 0.50 6.63 -5.35
N LEU A 66 -0.34 5.90 -6.08
CA LEU A 66 -1.79 5.98 -5.90
C LEU A 66 -2.20 5.50 -4.50
N LYS A 67 -1.57 4.44 -3.97
CA LYS A 67 -1.82 3.96 -2.61
C LYS A 67 -1.36 4.97 -1.57
N GLU A 68 -0.21 5.60 -1.76
CA GLU A 68 0.30 6.67 -0.90
C GLU A 68 -0.69 7.83 -0.82
N GLU A 69 -1.22 8.32 -1.94
CA GLU A 69 -2.23 9.39 -1.96
C GLU A 69 -3.53 8.98 -1.27
N GLN A 70 -3.98 7.72 -1.43
CA GLN A 70 -5.16 7.22 -0.70
C GLN A 70 -4.95 7.27 0.81
N VAL A 71 -3.77 6.86 1.29
CA VAL A 71 -3.42 6.90 2.72
C VAL A 71 -3.32 8.35 3.21
N ARG A 72 -2.70 9.24 2.42
CA ARG A 72 -2.62 10.67 2.71
C ARG A 72 -4.01 11.29 2.86
N ILE A 73 -4.92 11.03 1.92
CA ILE A 73 -6.30 11.53 1.99
C ILE A 73 -7.00 10.97 3.24
N MET A 74 -6.88 9.67 3.51
CA MET A 74 -7.46 9.04 4.69
C MET A 74 -6.95 9.68 5.99
N ASN A 75 -5.64 9.95 6.08
CA ASN A 75 -5.04 10.61 7.23
C ASN A 75 -5.52 12.06 7.39
N LEU A 76 -5.67 12.81 6.29
CA LEU A 76 -6.24 14.16 6.32
C LEU A 76 -7.69 14.15 6.85
N TYR A 77 -8.52 13.20 6.42
CA TYR A 77 -9.88 13.06 6.93
C TYR A 77 -9.90 12.63 8.40
N ARG A 78 -9.03 11.69 8.80
CA ARG A 78 -8.87 11.28 10.20
C ARG A 78 -8.56 12.49 11.10
N MET A 79 -7.55 13.28 10.74
CA MET A 79 -7.19 14.50 11.47
C MET A 79 -8.36 15.49 11.60
N LYS A 80 -9.13 15.70 10.52
CA LYS A 80 -10.31 16.58 10.55
C LYS A 80 -11.38 16.10 11.54
N ILE A 81 -11.62 14.80 11.59
CA ILE A 81 -12.62 14.20 12.48
C ILE A 81 -12.15 14.27 13.94
N GLU A 82 -10.89 13.92 14.20
CA GLU A 82 -10.28 13.97 15.53
C GLU A 82 -10.30 15.40 16.10
N ASN A 83 -9.89 16.39 15.31
CA ASN A 83 -9.93 17.80 15.71
C ASN A 83 -11.37 18.28 15.98
N LYS A 84 -12.35 17.87 15.17
CA LYS A 84 -13.76 18.24 15.41
C LYS A 84 -14.29 17.66 16.72
N ASN A 85 -13.91 16.42 17.06
CA ASN A 85 -14.32 15.75 18.29
C ASN A 85 -13.61 16.29 19.54
N THR A 86 -12.48 17.01 19.39
CA THR A 86 -11.79 17.63 20.52
C THR A 86 -12.57 18.84 21.07
N TYR A 87 -13.37 19.52 20.25
CA TYR A 87 -14.21 20.67 20.65
C TYR A 87 -15.59 20.31 21.20
N ILE A 88 -15.98 19.03 21.19
CA ILE A 88 -17.30 18.55 21.64
C ILE A 88 -17.25 18.00 23.08
N ASN A 89 -16.04 17.84 23.64
CA ASN A 89 -15.80 17.40 25.02
C ASN A 89 -15.43 18.56 25.99
N ILE A 90 -16.01 19.75 25.79
CA ILE A 90 -15.96 20.87 26.76
C ILE A 90 -17.40 21.26 27.12
#